data_AF-A0A523BJU3-F1
#
_entry.id   AF-A0A523BJU3-F1
#
_cell.length_a   1.000
_cell.length_b   1.000
_cell.length_c   1.000
_cell.angle_alpha   90.00
_cell.angle_beta   90.00
_cell.angle_gamma   90.00
#
_symmetry.space_group_name_H-M   'P 1'
#
loop_
_entity.id
_entity.type
_entity.pdbx_description
1 polymer ?
#
loop_
_entity_poly.entity_id
_entity_poly.type
_entity_poly.pdbx_seq_one_letter_code
_entity_poly.pdbx_strand_id
1 'polypeptide(L)'
;MEEKNKEIVLIVEDIIRQSDFGRGVVRIDPEAMNELGIKSGSYVRLTGSRVTVARALPSVPMDYGTRLIRMDKLIKGNAGVKTGDKVRVKKEEIVELSKVVLAPQDKMVRFGADFPKWAKSKLMDMAVTRGDLVYIPTFQKFVPLIVVSTSPRVSGRIGQETVLEIKEQPAEMEKVEVPMVTYSDIGGLKEAIQRIKEMVELPLKKPELFRHLGIEPPKGVLLYGPPGTGKTLLAKAVANESGANFISISGPEIMSKFYGESE
;
A
#
# COMPACT_ATOMS: atom_id res chain seq x y z
N MET A 1 -27.41 -25.21 -11.34
CA MET A 1 -26.79 -24.90 -10.02
C MET A 1 -25.29 -25.16 -10.14
N GLU A 2 -24.51 -24.25 -10.72
CA GLU A 2 -23.05 -24.49 -10.88
C GLU A 2 -22.19 -23.21 -10.99
N GLU A 3 -22.76 -22.00 -10.82
CA GLU A 3 -22.03 -20.74 -11.01
C GLU A 3 -21.28 -20.22 -9.76
N LYS A 4 -21.38 -20.89 -8.61
CA LYS A 4 -20.95 -20.30 -7.32
C LYS A 4 -19.44 -20.35 -7.01
N ASN A 5 -18.60 -20.91 -7.89
CA ASN A 5 -17.18 -21.15 -7.55
C ASN A 5 -16.17 -20.84 -8.67
N LYS A 6 -16.49 -19.92 -9.58
CA LYS A 6 -15.55 -19.53 -10.63
C LYS A 6 -14.39 -18.72 -10.05
N GLU A 7 -13.19 -19.27 -10.18
CA GLU A 7 -11.93 -18.64 -9.81
C GLU A 7 -11.08 -18.50 -11.08
N ILE A 8 -10.45 -17.33 -11.25
CA ILE A 8 -9.59 -17.05 -12.41
C ILE A 8 -8.21 -16.63 -11.93
N VAL A 9 -7.21 -16.81 -12.77
CA VAL A 9 -5.85 -16.33 -12.53
C VAL A 9 -5.60 -15.09 -13.37
N LEU A 10 -5.11 -14.03 -12.72
CA LEU A 10 -4.73 -12.77 -13.35
C LEU A 10 -3.27 -12.45 -13.02
N ILE A 11 -2.63 -11.65 -13.87
CA ILE A 11 -1.25 -11.19 -13.65
C ILE A 11 -1.30 -9.84 -12.93
N VAL A 12 -0.53 -9.73 -11.85
CA VAL A 12 -0.48 -8.55 -10.99
C VAL A 12 0.33 -7.45 -11.65
N GLU A 13 -0.26 -6.26 -11.74
CA GLU A 13 0.40 -5.07 -12.25
C GLU A 13 0.18 -3.86 -11.32
N ASP A 14 1.03 -2.85 -11.42
CA ASP A 14 0.91 -1.63 -10.61
C ASP A 14 -0.28 -0.76 -11.04
N ILE A 15 -0.90 -0.06 -10.08
CA ILE A 15 -1.94 0.92 -10.39
C ILE A 15 -1.37 2.10 -11.19
N ILE A 16 -2.13 2.54 -12.20
CA ILE A 16 -1.82 3.75 -12.97
C ILE A 16 -2.40 4.99 -12.29
N ARG A 17 -3.61 4.87 -11.71
CA ARG A 17 -4.33 6.00 -11.14
C ARG A 17 -3.99 6.18 -9.66
N GLN A 18 -3.37 7.31 -9.37
CA GLN A 18 -3.00 7.73 -8.02
C GLN A 18 -4.19 7.81 -7.06
N SER A 19 -5.40 8.09 -7.56
CA SER A 19 -6.63 8.16 -6.77
C SER A 19 -7.04 6.83 -6.12
N ASP A 20 -6.49 5.71 -6.56
CA ASP A 20 -6.90 4.38 -6.10
C ASP A 20 -6.05 3.86 -4.93
N PHE A 21 -4.93 4.53 -4.63
CA PHE A 21 -4.01 4.14 -3.57
C PHE A 21 -4.65 4.21 -2.19
N GLY A 22 -4.47 3.17 -1.38
CA GLY A 22 -4.95 3.07 0.00
C GLY A 22 -6.47 2.95 0.14
N ARG A 23 -7.21 2.75 -0.96
CA ARG A 23 -8.68 2.66 -0.96
C ARG A 23 -9.24 1.24 -0.91
N GLY A 24 -8.38 0.22 -0.83
CA GLY A 24 -8.81 -1.18 -0.87
C GLY A 24 -9.47 -1.57 -2.20
N VAL A 25 -9.01 -0.99 -3.32
CA VAL A 25 -9.56 -1.20 -4.66
C VAL A 25 -8.55 -1.91 -5.56
N VAL A 26 -9.05 -2.83 -6.37
CA VAL A 26 -8.33 -3.42 -7.50
C VAL A 26 -9.03 -3.12 -8.80
N ARG A 27 -8.25 -2.97 -9.88
CA ARG A 27 -8.79 -2.84 -11.23
C ARG A 27 -8.63 -4.11 -12.01
N ILE A 28 -9.72 -4.59 -12.58
CA ILE A 28 -9.78 -5.86 -13.29
C ILE A 28 -10.26 -5.59 -14.72
N ASP A 29 -9.66 -6.29 -15.67
CA ASP A 29 -10.10 -6.38 -17.06
C ASP A 29 -11.62 -6.70 -17.14
N PRO A 30 -12.45 -5.90 -17.84
CA PRO A 30 -13.89 -6.16 -17.97
C PRO A 30 -14.23 -7.56 -18.49
N GLU A 31 -13.40 -8.16 -19.36
CA GLU A 31 -13.61 -9.53 -19.81
C GLU A 31 -13.47 -10.53 -18.65
N ALA A 32 -12.43 -10.36 -17.82
CA ALA A 32 -12.22 -11.14 -16.61
C ALA A 32 -13.33 -10.89 -15.55
N MET A 33 -13.86 -9.66 -15.45
CA MET A 33 -15.01 -9.36 -14.59
C MET A 33 -16.27 -10.10 -15.04
N ASN A 34 -16.54 -10.13 -16.35
CA ASN A 34 -17.65 -10.89 -16.92
C ASN A 34 -17.46 -12.40 -16.71
N GLU A 35 -16.23 -12.91 -16.89
CA GLU A 35 -15.89 -14.31 -16.63
C GLU A 35 -16.19 -14.71 -15.18
N LEU A 36 -15.88 -13.83 -14.22
CA LEU A 36 -16.15 -13.97 -12.78
C LEU A 36 -17.60 -13.71 -12.36
N GLY A 37 -18.45 -13.17 -13.24
CA GLY A 37 -19.82 -12.78 -12.89
C GLY A 37 -19.89 -11.67 -11.84
N ILE A 38 -18.96 -10.70 -11.90
CA ILE A 38 -18.89 -9.55 -10.99
C ILE A 38 -19.17 -8.23 -11.72
N LYS A 39 -19.80 -7.29 -11.01
CA LYS A 39 -20.05 -5.92 -11.48
C LYS A 39 -19.06 -4.94 -10.85
N SER A 40 -18.93 -3.74 -11.41
CA SER A 40 -18.20 -2.65 -10.78
C SER A 40 -18.68 -2.42 -9.33
N GLY A 41 -17.75 -2.35 -8.39
CA GLY A 41 -18.01 -2.22 -6.97
C GLY A 41 -18.23 -3.53 -6.21
N SER A 42 -18.26 -4.68 -6.90
CA SER A 42 -18.30 -5.99 -6.23
C SER A 42 -16.99 -6.25 -5.49
N TYR A 43 -17.02 -7.12 -4.49
CA TYR A 43 -15.82 -7.54 -3.77
C TYR A 43 -15.27 -8.85 -4.33
N VAL A 44 -13.95 -8.96 -4.31
CA VAL A 44 -13.21 -10.14 -4.74
C VAL A 44 -12.23 -10.58 -3.66
N ARG A 45 -12.09 -11.89 -3.51
CA ARG A 45 -11.03 -12.53 -2.76
C ARG A 45 -9.80 -12.65 -3.64
N LEU A 46 -8.66 -12.21 -3.12
CA LEU A 46 -7.35 -12.29 -3.75
C LEU A 46 -6.51 -13.30 -2.97
N THR A 47 -6.04 -14.33 -3.66
CA THR A 47 -5.23 -15.40 -3.06
C THR A 47 -3.86 -15.44 -3.72
N GLY A 48 -2.85 -14.99 -2.98
CA GLY A 48 -1.42 -15.14 -3.28
C GLY A 48 -0.76 -16.09 -2.29
N SER A 49 0.36 -15.68 -1.68
CA SER A 49 0.89 -16.36 -0.49
C SER A 49 0.03 -16.12 0.76
N ARG A 50 -0.78 -15.04 0.73
CA ARG A 50 -1.76 -14.67 1.75
C ARG A 50 -3.11 -14.41 1.07
N VAL A 51 -4.16 -14.35 1.88
CA VAL A 51 -5.53 -14.13 1.40
C VAL A 51 -6.02 -12.79 1.91
N THR A 52 -6.52 -11.97 1.00
CA THR A 52 -7.12 -10.67 1.32
C THR A 52 -8.36 -10.44 0.44
N VAL A 53 -9.05 -9.33 0.67
CA VAL A 53 -10.22 -8.93 -0.11
C VAL A 53 -10.07 -7.50 -0.60
N ALA A 54 -10.64 -7.22 -1.76
CA ALA A 54 -10.64 -5.87 -2.32
C ALA A 54 -11.90 -5.61 -3.13
N ARG A 55 -12.21 -4.34 -3.32
CA ARG A 55 -13.31 -3.90 -4.18
C ARG A 55 -12.84 -3.85 -5.64
N ALA A 56 -13.54 -4.53 -6.53
CA ALA A 56 -13.23 -4.59 -7.95
C ALA A 56 -13.85 -3.42 -8.72
N LEU A 57 -13.03 -2.70 -9.48
CA LEU A 57 -13.43 -1.70 -10.46
C LEU A 57 -12.92 -2.10 -11.86
N PRO A 58 -13.51 -1.58 -12.94
CA PRO A 58 -12.98 -1.82 -14.29
C PRO A 58 -11.60 -1.19 -14.49
N SER A 59 -10.74 -1.90 -15.23
CA SER A 59 -9.43 -1.41 -15.69
C SER A 59 -9.56 -0.29 -16.73
N VAL A 60 -8.43 0.26 -17.15
CA VAL A 60 -8.40 1.24 -18.25
C VAL A 60 -8.47 0.52 -19.59
N PRO A 61 -9.01 1.13 -20.67
CA PRO A 61 -9.17 0.47 -21.97
C PRO A 61 -7.90 -0.19 -22.54
N MET A 62 -6.71 0.34 -22.21
CA MET A 62 -5.43 -0.23 -22.64
C MET A 62 -5.13 -1.61 -22.04
N ASP A 63 -5.77 -1.97 -20.92
CA ASP A 63 -5.58 -3.27 -20.25
C ASP A 63 -6.64 -4.31 -20.69
N TYR A 64 -7.53 -4.00 -21.62
CA TYR A 64 -8.62 -4.91 -21.99
C TYR A 64 -8.07 -6.12 -22.77
N GLY A 65 -8.54 -7.32 -22.43
CA GLY A 65 -8.09 -8.58 -23.02
C GLY A 65 -6.69 -9.03 -22.57
N THR A 66 -6.05 -8.31 -21.65
CA THR A 66 -4.69 -8.60 -21.19
C THR A 66 -4.65 -9.54 -19.97
N ARG A 67 -5.80 -9.80 -19.34
CA ARG A 67 -5.90 -10.58 -18.08
C ARG A 67 -5.05 -10.01 -16.94
N LEU A 68 -4.88 -8.69 -16.92
CA LEU A 68 -4.19 -7.96 -15.86
C LEU A 68 -5.16 -7.61 -14.71
N ILE A 69 -4.60 -7.61 -13.51
CA ILE A 69 -5.21 -7.01 -12.32
C ILE A 69 -4.26 -5.96 -11.76
N ARG A 70 -4.70 -4.71 -11.72
CA ARG A 70 -3.93 -3.63 -11.12
C ARG A 70 -4.29 -3.46 -9.66
N MET A 71 -3.29 -3.48 -8.80
CA MET A 71 -3.45 -3.33 -7.35
C MET A 71 -2.32 -2.48 -6.76
N ASP A 72 -2.62 -1.78 -5.68
CA ASP A 72 -1.63 -0.94 -5.01
C ASP A 72 -0.67 -1.77 -4.14
N LYS A 73 0.37 -1.12 -3.61
CA LYS A 73 1.37 -1.80 -2.76
C LYS A 73 0.75 -2.39 -1.49
N LEU A 74 -0.31 -1.78 -0.96
CA LEU A 74 -1.00 -2.25 0.24
C LEU A 74 -1.68 -3.60 0.00
N ILE A 75 -2.50 -3.69 -1.05
CA ILE A 75 -3.20 -4.91 -1.42
C ILE A 75 -2.19 -5.99 -1.85
N LYS A 76 -1.13 -5.62 -2.57
CA LYS A 76 -0.03 -6.55 -2.90
C LYS A 76 0.63 -7.14 -1.65
N GLY A 77 0.95 -6.30 -0.66
CA GLY A 77 1.49 -6.76 0.63
C GLY A 77 0.53 -7.64 1.41
N ASN A 78 -0.75 -7.30 1.40
CA ASN A 78 -1.80 -8.08 2.07
C ASN A 78 -2.05 -9.44 1.41
N ALA A 79 -2.03 -9.51 0.07
CA ALA A 79 -2.10 -10.76 -0.69
C ALA A 79 -0.75 -11.52 -0.73
N GLY A 80 0.35 -10.85 -0.37
CA GLY A 80 1.71 -11.37 -0.43
C GLY A 80 2.14 -11.73 -1.86
N VAL A 81 1.95 -10.80 -2.80
CA VAL A 81 2.30 -10.91 -4.23
C VAL A 81 3.14 -9.71 -4.67
N LYS A 82 3.91 -9.86 -5.75
CA LYS A 82 4.70 -8.80 -6.40
C LYS A 82 4.18 -8.52 -7.81
N THR A 83 4.66 -7.43 -8.41
CA THR A 83 4.37 -7.11 -9.81
C THR A 83 4.91 -8.23 -10.71
N GLY A 84 4.10 -8.69 -11.66
CA GLY A 84 4.37 -9.84 -12.52
C GLY A 84 3.95 -11.20 -11.95
N ASP A 85 3.62 -11.29 -10.66
CA ASP A 85 3.13 -12.54 -10.08
C ASP A 85 1.71 -12.85 -10.55
N LYS A 86 1.33 -14.13 -10.43
CA LYS A 86 -0.04 -14.58 -10.64
C LYS A 86 -0.81 -14.51 -9.33
N VAL A 87 -2.02 -13.98 -9.37
CA VAL A 87 -2.95 -13.98 -8.24
C VAL A 87 -4.24 -14.68 -8.65
N ARG A 88 -4.77 -15.52 -7.76
CA ARG A 88 -6.09 -16.11 -7.95
C ARG A 88 -7.16 -15.17 -7.44
N VAL A 89 -8.17 -14.95 -8.27
CA VAL A 89 -9.26 -14.00 -8.02
C VAL A 89 -10.57 -14.74 -8.06
N LYS A 90 -11.38 -14.53 -7.02
CA LYS A 90 -12.71 -15.15 -6.89
C LYS A 90 -13.70 -14.10 -6.38
N LYS A 91 -14.96 -14.16 -6.84
CA LYS A 91 -16.04 -13.34 -6.26
C LYS A 91 -16.22 -13.66 -4.77
N GLU A 92 -16.33 -12.62 -3.95
CA GLU A 92 -16.57 -12.75 -2.52
C GLU A 92 -17.80 -11.90 -2.13
N GLU A 93 -18.74 -12.52 -1.43
CA GLU A 93 -19.85 -11.78 -0.80
C GLU A 93 -19.39 -11.30 0.58
N ILE A 94 -19.36 -9.99 0.77
CA ILE A 94 -18.82 -9.36 1.96
C ILE A 94 -19.95 -8.82 2.82
N VAL A 95 -19.88 -9.14 4.11
CA VAL A 95 -20.80 -8.63 5.15
C VAL A 95 -20.25 -7.35 5.77
N GLU A 96 -21.12 -6.49 6.30
CA GLU A 96 -20.69 -5.40 7.18
C GLU A 96 -20.23 -5.98 8.52
N LEU A 97 -19.03 -5.61 8.96
CA LEU A 97 -18.47 -6.08 10.23
C LEU A 97 -19.12 -5.32 11.39
N SER A 98 -19.46 -6.02 12.46
CA SER A 98 -19.92 -5.37 13.70
C SER A 98 -18.75 -4.81 14.51
N LYS A 99 -17.58 -5.46 14.44
CA LYS A 99 -16.37 -5.02 15.13
C LYS A 99 -15.10 -5.36 14.38
N VAL A 100 -14.14 -4.45 14.38
CA VAL A 100 -12.77 -4.66 13.88
C VAL A 100 -11.78 -4.22 14.95
N VAL A 101 -10.82 -5.09 15.25
CA VAL A 101 -9.71 -4.79 16.17
C VAL A 101 -8.44 -4.59 15.36
N LEU A 102 -7.83 -3.43 15.52
CA LEU A 102 -6.56 -3.05 14.91
C LEU A 102 -5.47 -2.94 15.97
N ALA A 103 -4.23 -3.15 15.59
CA ALA A 103 -3.07 -2.93 16.45
C ALA A 103 -1.85 -2.47 15.63
N PRO A 104 -0.94 -1.66 16.21
CA PRO A 104 0.34 -1.33 15.59
C PRO A 104 1.11 -2.59 15.17
N GLN A 105 1.89 -2.49 14.10
CA GLN A 105 2.72 -3.60 13.65
C GLN A 105 4.07 -3.67 14.38
N ASP A 106 4.67 -2.53 14.72
CA ASP A 106 6.07 -2.47 15.15
C ASP A 106 6.27 -2.09 16.61
N LYS A 107 5.72 -0.95 17.01
CA LYS A 107 5.99 -0.35 18.33
C LYS A 107 4.68 0.00 19.00
N MET A 108 4.72 0.09 20.33
CA MET A 108 3.59 0.63 21.09
C MET A 108 3.32 2.06 20.66
N VAL A 109 2.06 2.37 20.35
CA VAL A 109 1.62 3.72 19.97
C VAL A 109 0.47 4.12 20.88
N ARG A 110 0.59 5.28 21.52
CA ARG A 110 -0.50 5.87 22.28
C ARG A 110 -1.38 6.68 21.34
N PHE A 111 -2.67 6.42 21.39
CA PHE A 111 -3.66 7.08 20.55
C PHE A 111 -4.49 8.05 21.39
N GLY A 112 -4.80 9.22 20.84
CA GLY A 112 -5.78 10.11 21.46
C GLY A 112 -7.17 9.49 21.45
N ALA A 113 -8.05 9.92 22.36
CA ALA A 113 -9.40 9.37 22.52
C ALA A 113 -10.24 9.40 21.22
N ASP A 114 -10.04 10.41 20.38
CA ASP A 114 -10.76 10.57 19.10
C ASP A 114 -10.16 9.78 17.93
N PHE A 115 -8.97 9.21 18.09
CA PHE A 115 -8.26 8.54 17.00
C PHE A 115 -9.04 7.36 16.41
N PRO A 116 -9.70 6.47 17.18
CA PRO A 116 -10.52 5.38 16.60
C PRO A 116 -11.67 5.90 15.72
N LYS A 117 -12.31 7.01 16.14
CA LYS A 117 -13.38 7.65 15.36
C LYS A 117 -12.84 8.24 14.06
N TRP A 118 -11.67 8.90 14.13
CA TRP A 118 -10.97 9.41 12.94
C TRP A 118 -10.55 8.28 12.00
N ALA A 119 -9.91 7.23 12.52
CA ALA A 119 -9.48 6.07 11.76
C ALA A 119 -10.65 5.40 11.05
N LYS A 120 -11.79 5.22 11.74
CA LYS A 120 -13.02 4.70 11.13
C LYS A 120 -13.46 5.54 9.94
N SER A 121 -13.44 6.87 10.04
CA SER A 121 -13.81 7.76 8.92
C SER A 121 -12.94 7.57 7.68
N LYS A 122 -11.67 7.14 7.86
CA LYS A 122 -10.74 6.86 6.77
C LYS A 122 -10.87 5.46 6.20
N LEU A 123 -11.36 4.52 6.99
CA LEU A 123 -11.54 3.11 6.60
C LEU A 123 -12.97 2.78 6.13
N MET A 124 -13.87 3.77 6.09
CA MET A 124 -15.24 3.58 5.61
C MET A 124 -15.27 2.92 4.22
N ASP A 125 -16.12 1.89 4.08
CA ASP A 125 -16.30 1.05 2.90
C ASP A 125 -15.06 0.24 2.47
N MET A 126 -13.98 0.26 3.26
CA MET A 126 -12.84 -0.61 3.04
C MET A 126 -13.20 -2.03 3.48
N ALA A 127 -12.93 -3.00 2.60
CA ALA A 127 -12.99 -4.40 2.95
C ALA A 127 -11.66 -4.85 3.56
N VAL A 128 -11.75 -5.63 4.63
CA VAL A 128 -10.60 -6.10 5.41
C VAL A 128 -10.73 -7.57 5.77
N THR A 129 -9.59 -8.22 5.87
CA THR A 129 -9.40 -9.60 6.35
C THR A 129 -8.46 -9.58 7.54
N ARG A 130 -8.61 -10.56 8.44
CA ARG A 130 -7.65 -10.75 9.55
C ARG A 130 -6.24 -10.91 8.99
N GLY A 131 -5.30 -10.13 9.53
CA GLY A 131 -3.91 -10.07 9.11
C GLY A 131 -3.62 -8.99 8.06
N ASP A 132 -4.63 -8.35 7.48
CA ASP A 132 -4.40 -7.23 6.55
C ASP A 132 -3.73 -6.07 7.27
N LEU A 133 -2.77 -5.45 6.59
CA LEU A 133 -2.23 -4.15 6.95
C LEU A 133 -3.14 -3.05 6.40
N VAL A 134 -3.43 -2.05 7.22
CA VAL A 134 -4.13 -0.83 6.83
C VAL A 134 -3.35 0.39 7.31
N TYR A 135 -3.44 1.49 6.57
CA TYR A 135 -2.76 2.73 6.90
C TYR A 135 -3.76 3.81 7.30
N ILE A 136 -3.58 4.38 8.48
CA ILE A 136 -4.34 5.55 8.89
C ILE A 136 -3.51 6.81 8.64
N PRO A 137 -3.93 7.71 7.72
CA PRO A 137 -3.25 8.99 7.53
C PRO A 137 -3.44 9.87 8.77
N THR A 138 -2.32 10.35 9.32
CA THR A 138 -2.28 11.39 10.35
C THR A 138 -1.56 12.63 9.81
N PHE A 139 -1.56 13.72 10.59
CA PHE A 139 -1.00 15.01 10.17
C PHE A 139 0.50 14.95 9.80
N GLN A 140 1.26 13.97 10.32
CA GLN A 140 2.71 13.88 10.09
C GLN A 140 3.17 12.53 9.51
N LYS A 141 2.41 11.45 9.72
CA LYS A 141 2.82 10.08 9.36
C LYS A 141 1.61 9.22 8.97
N PHE A 142 1.84 8.15 8.22
CA PHE A 142 0.90 7.05 8.12
C PHE A 142 1.14 6.10 9.29
N VAL A 143 0.08 5.70 9.98
CA VAL A 143 0.16 4.72 11.07
C VAL A 143 -0.19 3.35 10.50
N PRO A 144 0.77 2.41 10.39
CA PRO A 144 0.49 1.03 10.02
C PRO A 144 -0.24 0.31 11.15
N LEU A 145 -1.40 -0.23 10.84
CA LEU A 145 -2.19 -1.05 11.75
C LEU A 145 -2.53 -2.39 11.09
N ILE A 146 -2.36 -3.48 11.81
CA ILE A 146 -2.76 -4.82 11.37
C ILE A 146 -4.16 -5.12 11.92
N VAL A 147 -4.99 -5.74 11.09
CA VAL A 147 -6.30 -6.27 11.46
C VAL A 147 -6.10 -7.52 12.31
N VAL A 148 -6.20 -7.39 13.63
CA VAL A 148 -5.99 -8.49 14.59
C VAL A 148 -7.15 -9.47 14.57
N SER A 149 -8.38 -8.94 14.52
CA SER A 149 -9.60 -9.75 14.50
C SER A 149 -10.78 -8.99 13.90
N THR A 150 -11.68 -9.74 13.28
CA THR A 150 -12.96 -9.26 12.75
C THR A 150 -14.12 -9.97 13.47
N SER A 151 -15.24 -9.27 13.60
CA SER A 151 -16.51 -9.83 14.07
C SER A 151 -17.61 -9.52 13.05
N PRO A 152 -18.26 -10.54 12.46
CA PRO A 152 -17.94 -11.97 12.55
C PRO A 152 -16.52 -12.30 12.04
N ARG A 153 -16.00 -13.50 12.37
CA ARG A 153 -14.65 -13.98 11.99
C ARG A 153 -14.53 -14.34 10.50
N VAL A 154 -14.88 -13.39 9.65
CA VAL A 154 -14.86 -13.47 8.19
C VAL A 154 -14.22 -12.19 7.63
N SER A 155 -13.90 -12.21 6.34
CA SER A 155 -13.59 -10.98 5.61
C SER A 155 -14.86 -10.13 5.48
N GLY A 156 -14.74 -8.83 5.69
CA GLY A 156 -15.90 -7.97 5.86
C GLY A 156 -15.59 -6.51 5.53
N ARG A 157 -16.62 -5.71 5.30
CA ARG A 157 -16.49 -4.26 5.08
C ARG A 157 -16.64 -3.51 6.39
N ILE A 158 -15.86 -2.43 6.53
CA ILE A 158 -16.02 -1.47 7.61
C ILE A 158 -17.10 -0.47 7.20
N GLY A 159 -18.22 -0.47 7.90
CA GLY A 159 -19.35 0.42 7.64
C GLY A 159 -19.68 1.34 8.81
N GLN A 160 -20.86 1.95 8.77
CA GLN A 160 -21.27 2.97 9.74
C GLN A 160 -21.53 2.37 11.12
N GLU A 161 -21.94 1.11 11.19
CA GLU A 161 -22.22 0.43 12.47
C GLU A 161 -20.99 -0.32 13.02
N THR A 162 -19.92 -0.43 12.23
CA THR A 162 -18.71 -1.14 12.65
C THR A 162 -18.03 -0.42 13.81
N VAL A 163 -17.86 -1.11 14.95
CA VAL A 163 -17.06 -0.61 16.07
C VAL A 163 -15.58 -0.87 15.78
N LEU A 164 -14.78 0.19 15.74
CA LEU A 164 -13.34 0.10 15.52
C LEU A 164 -12.60 0.23 16.85
N GLU A 165 -11.92 -0.82 17.27
CA GLU A 165 -11.07 -0.84 18.46
C GLU A 165 -9.60 -0.83 18.01
N ILE A 166 -8.79 0.05 18.58
CA ILE A 166 -7.36 0.14 18.26
C ILE A 166 -6.58 -0.11 19.54
N LYS A 167 -5.82 -1.20 19.58
CA LYS A 167 -4.91 -1.52 20.68
C LYS A 167 -3.66 -0.65 20.59
N GLU A 168 -3.07 -0.34 21.73
CA GLU A 168 -1.81 0.42 21.78
C GLU A 168 -0.58 -0.47 21.59
N GLN A 169 -0.66 -1.74 22.00
CA GLN A 169 0.42 -2.70 21.91
C GLN A 169 0.53 -3.29 20.50
N PRO A 170 1.75 -3.63 20.05
CA PRO A 170 1.93 -4.22 18.74
C PRO A 170 1.26 -5.59 18.63
N ALA A 171 0.79 -5.94 17.44
CA ALA A 171 0.25 -7.27 17.16
C ALA A 171 1.36 -8.32 17.23
N GLU A 172 1.11 -9.44 17.92
CA GLU A 172 1.92 -10.66 17.82
C GLU A 172 1.59 -11.40 16.52
N MET A 173 1.92 -10.78 15.38
CA MET A 173 1.69 -11.33 14.04
C MET A 173 2.92 -11.13 13.16
N GLU A 174 3.06 -11.97 12.13
CA GLU A 174 4.08 -11.76 11.11
C GLU A 174 3.96 -10.38 10.47
N LYS A 175 5.10 -9.72 10.33
CA LYS A 175 5.16 -8.37 9.77
C LYS A 175 4.84 -8.42 8.28
N VAL A 176 3.88 -7.60 7.88
CA VAL A 176 3.61 -7.32 6.48
C VAL A 176 4.56 -6.21 6.04
N GLU A 177 5.55 -6.54 5.20
CA GLU A 177 6.46 -5.54 4.66
C GLU A 177 5.81 -4.82 3.47
N VAL A 178 5.39 -3.57 3.68
CA VAL A 178 4.86 -2.71 2.61
C VAL A 178 5.63 -1.38 2.58
N PRO A 179 6.31 -1.04 1.48
CA PRO A 179 6.96 0.26 1.32
C PRO A 179 5.93 1.42 1.39
N MET A 180 6.12 2.34 2.34
CA MET A 180 5.06 3.19 2.93
C MET A 180 4.73 4.51 2.23
N VAL A 181 5.57 5.02 1.34
CA VAL A 181 5.38 6.33 0.69
C VAL A 181 5.55 6.14 -0.80
N THR A 182 4.61 6.66 -1.59
CA THR A 182 4.67 6.65 -3.04
C THR A 182 4.85 8.06 -3.58
N TYR A 183 5.24 8.18 -4.84
CA TYR A 183 5.27 9.49 -5.51
C TYR A 183 3.88 10.15 -5.56
N SER A 184 2.82 9.35 -5.45
CA SER A 184 1.42 9.78 -5.45
C SER A 184 1.04 10.52 -4.18
N ASP A 185 1.73 10.27 -3.07
CA ASP A 185 1.49 10.95 -1.79
C ASP A 185 2.11 12.36 -1.76
N ILE A 186 2.74 12.80 -2.86
CA ILE A 186 3.49 14.05 -2.98
C ILE A 186 2.85 14.95 -4.03
N GLY A 187 2.06 15.91 -3.56
CA GLY A 187 1.47 16.96 -4.40
C GLY A 187 2.47 18.05 -4.77
N GLY A 188 2.31 18.65 -5.96
CA GLY A 188 3.02 19.88 -6.35
C GLY A 188 4.50 19.74 -6.72
N LEU A 189 5.08 18.54 -6.61
CA LEU A 189 6.52 18.29 -6.85
C LEU A 189 6.80 17.46 -8.11
N LYS A 190 5.93 17.50 -9.14
CA LYS A 190 6.03 16.62 -10.32
C LYS A 190 7.40 16.68 -11.01
N GLU A 191 7.97 17.87 -11.17
CA GLU A 191 9.28 18.06 -11.80
C GLU A 191 10.42 17.51 -10.92
N ALA A 192 10.38 17.80 -9.62
CA ALA A 192 11.37 17.28 -8.68
C ALA A 192 11.31 15.74 -8.59
N ILE A 193 10.11 15.17 -8.57
CA ILE A 193 9.87 13.72 -8.63
C ILE A 193 10.51 13.13 -9.89
N GLN A 194 10.24 13.72 -11.06
CA GLN A 194 10.77 13.21 -12.33
C GLN A 194 12.31 13.20 -12.33
N ARG A 195 12.95 14.30 -11.92
CA ARG A 195 14.41 14.39 -11.82
C ARG A 195 14.99 13.33 -10.90
N ILE A 196 14.37 13.15 -9.74
CA ILE A 196 14.83 12.18 -8.75
C ILE A 196 14.69 10.74 -9.25
N LYS A 197 13.63 10.43 -10.03
CA LYS A 197 13.45 9.12 -10.66
C LYS A 197 14.59 8.81 -11.61
N GLU A 198 14.96 9.79 -12.43
CA GLU A 198 16.06 9.65 -13.39
C GLU A 198 17.42 9.51 -12.68
N MET A 199 17.64 10.25 -11.60
CA MET A 199 18.90 10.27 -10.87
C MET A 199 19.09 9.08 -9.91
N VAL A 200 18.00 8.51 -9.38
CA VAL A 200 18.06 7.48 -8.33
C VAL A 200 17.39 6.18 -8.75
N GLU A 201 16.15 6.24 -9.23
CA GLU A 201 15.37 5.03 -9.55
C GLU A 201 15.89 4.32 -10.80
N LEU A 202 16.19 5.06 -11.86
CA LEU A 202 16.65 4.51 -13.14
C LEU A 202 18.01 3.78 -13.02
N PRO A 203 19.05 4.33 -12.35
CA PRO A 203 20.28 3.59 -12.08
C PRO A 203 20.08 2.29 -11.31
N LEU A 204 19.20 2.30 -10.31
CA LEU A 204 18.93 1.12 -9.47
C LEU A 204 18.17 0.03 -10.22
N LYS A 205 17.18 0.41 -11.05
CA LYS A 205 16.34 -0.55 -11.79
C LYS A 205 16.96 -1.04 -13.09
N LYS A 206 17.80 -0.23 -13.75
CA LYS A 206 18.39 -0.53 -15.07
C LYS A 206 19.89 -0.25 -15.12
N PRO A 207 20.71 -0.92 -14.29
CA PRO A 207 22.16 -0.71 -14.27
C PRO A 207 22.84 -1.09 -15.60
N GLU A 208 22.25 -2.02 -16.36
CA GLU A 208 22.71 -2.42 -17.71
C GLU A 208 22.78 -1.21 -18.66
N LEU A 209 21.79 -0.30 -18.58
CA LEU A 209 21.67 0.85 -19.46
C LEU A 209 22.81 1.84 -19.24
N PHE A 210 23.19 2.07 -17.98
CA PHE A 210 24.32 2.94 -17.62
C PHE A 210 25.65 2.35 -18.06
N ARG A 211 25.82 1.02 -17.92
CA ARG A 211 27.00 0.29 -18.41
C ARG A 211 27.13 0.37 -19.93
N HIS A 212 26.05 0.16 -20.68
CA HIS A 212 26.07 0.22 -22.14
C HIS A 212 26.33 1.64 -22.68
N LEU A 213 25.81 2.65 -22.01
CA LEU A 213 26.03 4.06 -22.38
C LEU A 213 27.38 4.60 -21.89
N GLY A 214 28.11 3.87 -21.05
CA GLY A 214 29.39 4.30 -20.49
C GLY A 214 29.28 5.52 -19.56
N ILE A 215 28.10 5.73 -18.95
CA ILE A 215 27.84 6.87 -18.05
C ILE A 215 27.77 6.40 -16.59
N GLU A 216 28.41 7.14 -15.69
CA GLU A 216 28.31 6.88 -14.26
C GLU A 216 27.03 7.49 -13.67
N PRO A 217 26.34 6.77 -12.76
CA PRO A 217 25.18 7.33 -12.09
C PRO A 217 25.57 8.43 -11.09
N PRO A 218 24.66 9.34 -10.75
CA PRO A 218 24.91 10.38 -9.74
C PRO A 218 25.25 9.77 -8.38
N LYS A 219 26.27 10.32 -7.70
CA LYS A 219 26.71 9.82 -6.38
C LYS A 219 25.84 10.28 -5.20
N GLY A 220 25.05 11.34 -5.39
CA GLY A 220 24.19 11.89 -4.34
C GLY A 220 23.24 12.96 -4.88
N VAL A 221 22.14 13.17 -4.16
CA VAL A 221 21.10 14.15 -4.49
C VAL A 221 20.87 15.07 -3.30
N LEU A 222 20.91 16.39 -3.53
CA LEU A 222 20.62 17.40 -2.51
C LEU A 222 19.24 18.00 -2.74
N LEU A 223 18.35 17.89 -1.75
CA LEU A 223 17.02 18.48 -1.78
C LEU A 223 16.99 19.77 -0.95
N TYR A 224 16.74 20.91 -1.58
CA TYR A 224 16.68 22.22 -0.91
C TYR A 224 15.30 22.89 -1.09
N GLY A 225 14.99 23.86 -0.22
CA GLY A 225 13.77 24.66 -0.27
C GLY A 225 13.17 24.94 1.11
N PRO A 226 12.10 25.73 1.22
CA PRO A 226 11.46 26.09 2.50
C PRO A 226 11.04 24.87 3.35
N PRO A 227 11.01 24.96 4.69
CA PRO A 227 10.51 23.87 5.53
C PRO A 227 9.04 23.55 5.18
N GLY A 228 8.65 22.28 5.32
CA GLY A 228 7.29 21.82 5.03
C GLY A 228 6.98 21.50 3.56
N THR A 229 7.92 21.69 2.62
CA THR A 229 7.71 21.37 1.18
C THR A 229 7.81 19.88 0.81
N GLY A 230 7.79 18.97 1.78
CA GLY A 230 7.77 17.53 1.51
C GLY A 230 9.10 16.87 1.12
N LYS A 231 10.25 17.51 1.32
CA LYS A 231 11.59 16.94 0.99
C LYS A 231 11.84 15.55 1.60
N THR A 232 11.54 15.39 2.89
CA THR A 232 11.70 14.09 3.58
C THR A 232 10.70 13.05 3.09
N LEU A 233 9.48 13.48 2.73
CA LEU A 233 8.49 12.59 2.11
C LEU A 233 8.93 12.16 0.72
N LEU A 234 9.54 13.05 -0.06
CA LEU A 234 10.14 12.74 -1.35
C LEU A 234 11.27 11.72 -1.22
N ALA A 235 12.22 11.92 -0.32
CA ALA A 235 13.29 10.94 -0.10
C ALA A 235 12.74 9.55 0.29
N LYS A 236 11.71 9.51 1.15
CA LYS A 236 11.03 8.26 1.53
C LYS A 236 10.29 7.62 0.35
N ALA A 237 9.58 8.42 -0.44
CA ALA A 237 8.87 7.93 -1.62
C ALA A 237 9.84 7.28 -2.60
N VAL A 238 10.98 7.92 -2.84
CA VAL A 238 12.02 7.41 -3.74
C VAL A 238 12.54 6.07 -3.28
N ALA A 239 12.95 5.95 -2.03
CA ALA A 239 13.48 4.69 -1.51
C ALA A 239 12.44 3.56 -1.59
N ASN A 240 11.18 3.86 -1.27
CA ASN A 240 10.08 2.90 -1.34
C ASN A 240 9.69 2.49 -2.78
N GLU A 241 9.89 3.37 -3.77
CA GLU A 241 9.57 3.12 -5.19
C GLU A 241 10.73 2.48 -5.95
N SER A 242 11.96 2.75 -5.53
CA SER A 242 13.16 2.08 -6.03
C SER A 242 13.41 0.71 -5.37
N GLY A 243 12.71 0.41 -4.27
CA GLY A 243 12.92 -0.82 -3.50
C GLY A 243 14.23 -0.81 -2.69
N ALA A 244 14.76 0.38 -2.40
CA ALA A 244 15.99 0.56 -1.64
C ALA A 244 15.70 0.74 -0.14
N ASN A 245 16.65 0.33 0.70
CA ASN A 245 16.58 0.59 2.15
C ASN A 245 16.66 2.10 2.43
N PHE A 246 15.74 2.61 3.24
CA PHE A 246 15.72 4.02 3.64
C PHE A 246 16.30 4.19 5.04
N ILE A 247 17.50 4.76 5.12
CA ILE A 247 18.14 5.14 6.39
C ILE A 247 17.99 6.66 6.53
N SER A 248 17.22 7.09 7.53
CA SER A 248 17.09 8.51 7.88
C SER A 248 18.13 8.85 8.94
N ILE A 249 19.00 9.80 8.65
CA ILE A 249 19.94 10.34 9.63
C ILE A 249 19.63 11.83 9.77
N SER A 250 19.27 12.27 10.98
CA SER A 250 18.97 13.69 11.23
C SER A 250 20.21 14.41 11.75
N GLY A 251 20.48 15.64 11.28
CA GLY A 251 21.61 16.45 11.79
C GLY A 251 21.65 16.60 13.32
N PRO A 252 20.51 16.85 14.00
CA PRO A 252 20.47 16.87 15.47
C PRO A 252 20.80 15.53 16.15
N GLU A 253 20.56 14.39 15.49
CA GLU A 253 20.90 13.06 16.03
C GLU A 253 22.42 12.83 16.01
N ILE A 254 23.14 13.46 15.06
CA ILE A 254 24.61 13.44 15.01
C ILE A 254 25.21 14.44 16.01
N MET A 255 24.63 15.64 16.11
CA MET A 255 25.15 16.70 16.99
C MET A 255 24.95 16.43 18.49
N SER A 256 24.02 15.55 18.86
CA SER A 256 23.72 15.21 20.26
C SER A 256 24.57 14.07 20.82
N LYS A 257 25.33 13.36 19.97
CA LYS A 257 26.28 12.34 20.41
C LYS A 257 27.62 12.99 20.76
N PHE A 258 28.10 12.73 21.97
CA PHE A 258 29.37 13.25 22.48
C PHE A 258 30.54 12.80 21.58
N TYR A 259 31.60 13.62 21.56
CA TYR A 259 32.81 13.46 20.77
C TYR A 259 33.31 12.00 20.76
N GLY A 260 33.27 11.34 19.60
CA GLY A 260 33.79 9.98 19.40
C GLY A 260 32.78 8.89 19.01
N GLU A 261 31.47 9.12 19.05
CA GLU A 261 30.45 8.12 18.65
C GLU A 261 29.78 8.37 17.28
N SER A 262 30.20 9.40 16.55
CA SER A 262 29.55 9.89 15.33
C SER A 262 30.32 9.64 14.03
N GLU A 263 31.56 9.13 14.13
CA GLU A 263 32.46 8.82 12.99
C GLU A 263 32.40 7.35 12.58
#